data_AF-A0A4Q3C2W1-F1
#
_entry.id   AF-A0A4Q3C2W1-F1
#
_cell.length_a   1.000
_cell.length_b   1.000
_cell.length_c   1.000
_cell.angle_alpha   90.00
_cell.angle_beta   90.00
_cell.angle_gamma   90.00
#
_symmetry.space_group_name_H-M   'P 1'
#
loop_
_entity.id
_entity.type
_entity.pdbx_description
1 polymer ?
#
loop_
_entity_poly.entity_id
_entity_poly.type
_entity_poly.pdbx_seq_one_letter_code
_entity_poly.pdbx_strand_id
1 'polypeptide(L)'
;ANTVSEWKAQGDKVVPRGRDGLVYYCFANDTSSAILLGTTTKLSDDVVSQIPITHVFDSSEKISVRYSINLRQYALSKESYEFWDNLKKNTEQLGSVFDALPSQLPSNIHCVTDPNEPVIGYVDVSTVSVLRKFIDESELPNYQTIYPYECTEGEVFYNNKGQDEVASNLLNGIYIPIKPIYLPMSDIILGFTRTSAICGDCTIRGKVQQPSFWK
;
A
#
# COMPACT_ATOMS: atom_id res chain seq x y z
N ALA A 1 10.18 -11.41 -1.13
CA ALA A 1 10.40 -11.68 0.30
C ALA A 1 10.68 -10.34 0.97
N ASN A 2 10.12 -10.06 2.15
CA ASN A 2 10.62 -8.95 2.97
C ASN A 2 11.95 -9.39 3.54
N THR A 3 13.02 -9.05 2.84
CA THR A 3 14.35 -9.48 3.23
C THR A 3 14.80 -8.64 4.43
N VAL A 4 15.09 -9.31 5.55
CA VAL A 4 15.42 -8.66 6.82
C VAL A 4 16.80 -8.02 6.73
N SER A 5 16.86 -6.73 6.38
CA SER A 5 18.11 -5.97 6.36
C SER A 5 18.51 -5.56 7.77
N GLU A 6 19.19 -6.44 8.51
CA GLU A 6 19.66 -6.15 9.88
C GLU A 6 20.97 -5.35 9.88
N TRP A 7 21.62 -5.17 8.73
CA TRP A 7 22.92 -4.52 8.60
C TRP A 7 22.83 -3.30 7.67
N LYS A 8 23.76 -2.36 7.84
CA LYS A 8 23.89 -1.16 7.00
C LYS A 8 25.34 -0.81 6.73
N ALA A 9 25.60 -0.18 5.59
CA ALA A 9 26.84 0.54 5.39
C ALA A 9 26.84 1.83 6.22
N GLN A 10 27.94 2.11 6.91
CA GLN A 10 28.16 3.33 7.67
C GLN A 10 29.62 3.75 7.53
N GLY A 11 29.87 4.74 6.68
CA GLY A 11 31.23 5.15 6.32
C GLY A 11 31.94 4.03 5.56
N ASP A 12 33.06 3.59 6.09
CA ASP A 12 33.94 2.56 5.52
C ASP A 12 33.63 1.13 6.01
N LYS A 13 32.53 0.94 6.75
CA LYS A 13 32.21 -0.35 7.39
C LYS A 13 30.75 -0.74 7.21
N VAL A 14 30.50 -2.05 7.29
CA VAL A 14 29.15 -2.61 7.44
C VAL A 14 28.93 -2.93 8.91
N VAL A 15 27.86 -2.38 9.49
CA VAL A 15 27.55 -2.47 10.92
C VAL A 15 26.10 -2.94 11.13
N PRO A 16 25.78 -3.58 12.26
CA PRO A 16 24.40 -3.91 12.56
C PRO A 16 23.57 -2.64 12.72
N ARG A 17 22.32 -2.67 12.27
CA ARG A 17 21.34 -1.61 12.49
C ARG A 17 20.89 -1.63 13.94
N GLY A 18 20.86 -0.46 14.56
CA GLY A 18 20.17 -0.29 15.84
C GLY A 18 18.66 -0.42 15.68
N ARG A 19 17.94 -0.57 16.79
CA ARG A 19 16.47 -0.65 16.82
C ARG A 19 15.78 0.53 16.13
N ASP A 20 16.37 1.72 16.22
CA ASP A 20 15.83 2.94 15.61
C ASP A 20 16.16 3.10 14.12
N GLY A 21 16.94 2.16 13.55
CA GLY A 21 17.41 2.21 12.17
C GLY A 21 16.91 1.06 11.30
N LEU A 22 15.91 0.29 11.77
CA LEU A 22 15.32 -0.82 11.00
C LEU A 22 14.54 -0.28 9.82
N VAL A 23 14.74 -0.87 8.64
CA VAL A 23 14.14 -0.43 7.38
C VAL A 23 13.39 -1.53 6.65
N TYR A 24 13.17 -2.68 7.30
CA TYR A 24 12.55 -3.87 6.69
C TYR A 24 11.18 -4.21 7.29
N TYR A 25 10.69 -3.41 8.24
CA TYR A 25 9.33 -3.52 8.78
C TYR A 25 8.66 -2.14 8.70
N CYS A 26 7.70 -2.01 7.79
CA CYS A 26 7.01 -0.75 7.51
C CYS A 26 5.51 -0.95 7.35
N PHE A 27 4.80 0.17 7.48
CA PHE A 27 3.38 0.29 7.28
C PHE A 27 3.13 1.15 6.05
N ALA A 28 2.64 0.52 5.00
CA ALA A 28 2.09 1.21 3.83
C ALA A 28 0.62 1.55 4.07
N ASN A 29 0.15 2.66 3.49
CA ASN A 29 -1.25 3.04 3.55
C ASN A 29 -1.70 3.55 2.19
N ASP A 30 -2.97 3.35 1.88
CA ASP A 30 -3.60 3.67 0.62
C ASP A 30 -5.06 4.07 0.87
N THR A 31 -5.66 4.83 -0.06
CA THR A 31 -7.05 5.29 0.03
C THR A 31 -7.78 4.91 -1.24
N SER A 32 -8.93 4.24 -1.10
CA SER A 32 -9.77 3.89 -2.24
C SER A 32 -10.27 5.13 -2.96
N SER A 33 -10.15 5.14 -4.29
CA SER A 33 -10.81 6.11 -5.18
C SER A 33 -12.10 5.57 -5.80
N ALA A 34 -12.43 4.29 -5.55
CA ALA A 34 -13.61 3.65 -6.14
C ALA A 34 -14.91 4.13 -5.49
N ILE A 35 -15.89 4.48 -6.31
CA ILE A 35 -17.24 4.84 -5.87
C ILE A 35 -18.08 3.58 -5.69
N LEU A 36 -18.33 3.19 -4.44
CA LEU A 36 -19.18 2.06 -4.08
C LEU A 36 -20.55 2.57 -3.63
N LEU A 37 -21.59 2.21 -4.38
CA LEU A 37 -22.97 2.61 -4.10
C LEU A 37 -23.85 1.38 -3.93
N GLY A 38 -24.79 1.45 -2.98
CA GLY A 38 -25.84 0.48 -2.76
C GLY A 38 -27.14 1.21 -2.41
N THR A 39 -28.28 0.58 -2.70
CA THR A 39 -29.60 1.13 -2.36
C THR A 39 -30.47 0.08 -1.68
N THR A 40 -31.15 0.48 -0.63
CA THR A 40 -32.13 -0.32 0.11
C THR A 40 -33.56 0.07 -0.22
N THR A 41 -33.78 1.03 -1.12
CA THR A 41 -35.10 1.56 -1.51
C THR A 41 -36.10 0.50 -1.97
N LYS A 42 -35.62 -0.64 -2.47
CA LYS A 42 -36.43 -1.77 -2.94
C LYS A 42 -36.37 -2.99 -2.02
N LEU A 43 -35.75 -2.87 -0.86
CA LEU A 43 -35.60 -3.94 0.12
C LEU A 43 -36.60 -3.76 1.26
N SER A 44 -37.03 -4.87 1.86
CA SER A 44 -37.87 -4.87 3.06
C SER A 44 -37.12 -4.32 4.29
N ASP A 45 -35.81 -4.53 4.30
CA ASP A 45 -34.91 -4.19 5.40
C ASP A 45 -33.79 -3.28 4.89
N ASP A 46 -33.31 -2.37 5.75
CA ASP A 46 -32.18 -1.48 5.44
C ASP A 46 -30.84 -2.22 5.58
N VAL A 47 -30.70 -3.31 4.81
CA VAL A 47 -29.54 -4.20 4.84
C VAL A 47 -28.99 -4.36 3.44
N VAL A 48 -27.78 -3.85 3.24
CA VAL A 48 -26.98 -4.09 2.03
C VAL A 48 -25.98 -5.20 2.34
N SER A 49 -26.05 -6.31 1.59
CA SER A 49 -25.19 -7.47 1.79
C SER A 49 -24.47 -7.88 0.50
N GLN A 50 -23.36 -8.61 0.64
CA GLN A 50 -22.59 -9.19 -0.48
C GLN A 50 -22.04 -8.16 -1.50
N ILE A 51 -21.82 -6.91 -1.09
CA ILE A 51 -21.09 -5.93 -1.92
C ILE A 51 -19.58 -6.09 -1.69
N PRO A 52 -18.79 -6.40 -2.73
CA PRO A 52 -17.33 -6.41 -2.62
C PRO A 52 -16.80 -5.01 -2.32
N ILE A 53 -16.07 -4.86 -1.21
CA ILE A 53 -15.49 -3.57 -0.79
C ILE A 53 -14.17 -3.29 -1.53
N THR A 54 -13.33 -4.31 -1.64
CA THR A 54 -12.06 -4.23 -2.37
C THR A 54 -11.62 -5.63 -2.76
N HIS A 55 -10.81 -5.72 -3.80
CA HIS A 55 -10.15 -6.95 -4.21
C HIS A 55 -8.66 -6.83 -3.94
N VAL A 56 -8.10 -7.78 -3.21
CA VAL A 56 -6.66 -7.89 -2.96
C VAL A 56 -6.21 -9.22 -3.53
N PHE A 57 -5.30 -9.17 -4.51
CA PHE A 57 -4.74 -10.38 -5.11
C PHE A 57 -3.92 -11.15 -4.06
N ASP A 58 -3.96 -12.48 -4.15
CA ASP A 58 -3.17 -13.43 -3.34
C ASP A 58 -1.65 -13.20 -3.41
N SER A 59 -1.19 -12.62 -4.51
CA SER A 59 0.17 -12.20 -4.77
C SER A 59 0.52 -10.84 -4.18
N SER A 60 -0.45 -10.08 -3.68
CA SER A 60 -0.22 -8.72 -3.20
C SER A 60 0.65 -8.67 -1.96
N GLU A 61 1.58 -7.73 -1.92
CA GLU A 61 2.34 -7.42 -0.71
C GLU A 61 1.47 -6.86 0.42
N LYS A 62 0.29 -6.31 0.11
CA LYS A 62 -0.66 -5.78 1.11
C LYS A 62 -1.05 -6.81 2.18
N ILE A 63 -0.96 -8.10 1.84
CA ILE A 63 -1.29 -9.23 2.71
C ILE A 63 -0.06 -10.06 3.13
N SER A 64 1.15 -9.57 2.87
CA SER A 64 2.40 -10.31 3.13
C SER A 64 2.70 -10.57 4.61
N VAL A 65 2.17 -9.75 5.51
CA VAL A 65 2.34 -9.86 6.96
C VAL A 65 0.99 -9.74 7.65
N ARG A 66 0.33 -8.59 7.45
CA ARG A 66 -0.98 -8.30 8.01
C ARG A 66 -1.61 -7.16 7.23
N TYR A 67 -2.91 -7.25 6.98
CA TYR A 67 -3.67 -6.24 6.28
C TYR A 67 -4.68 -5.57 7.21
N SER A 68 -4.89 -4.26 7.05
CA SER A 68 -5.93 -3.52 7.75
C SER A 68 -6.72 -2.67 6.77
N ILE A 69 -8.05 -2.75 6.87
CA ILE A 69 -8.96 -1.89 6.11
C ILE A 69 -9.84 -1.10 7.08
N ASN A 70 -10.00 0.20 6.81
CA ASN A 70 -10.86 1.09 7.56
C ASN A 70 -12.04 1.53 6.71
N LEU A 71 -13.14 0.78 6.79
CA LEU A 71 -14.35 1.04 6.06
C LEU A 71 -15.12 2.20 6.70
N ARG A 72 -15.55 3.15 5.86
CA ARG A 72 -16.47 4.23 6.23
C ARG A 72 -17.70 4.11 5.36
N GLN A 73 -18.86 3.95 5.98
CA GLN A 73 -20.15 3.88 5.31
C GLN A 73 -20.92 5.17 5.60
N TYR A 74 -21.42 5.80 4.55
CA TYR A 74 -22.17 7.05 4.61
C TYR A 74 -23.63 6.76 4.24
N ALA A 75 -24.58 7.23 5.06
CA ALA A 75 -25.99 7.22 4.69
C ALA A 75 -26.25 8.37 3.71
N LEU A 76 -26.75 8.09 2.51
CA LEU A 76 -26.94 9.11 1.48
C LEU A 76 -28.42 9.49 1.38
N SER A 77 -28.69 10.80 1.24
CA SER A 77 -29.98 11.27 0.72
C SER A 77 -30.16 10.82 -0.73
N LYS A 78 -31.40 10.90 -1.23
CA LYS A 78 -31.68 10.54 -2.62
C LYS A 78 -30.86 11.40 -3.59
N GLU A 79 -30.78 12.70 -3.34
CA GLU A 79 -30.09 13.67 -4.17
C GLU A 79 -28.56 13.46 -4.14
N SER A 80 -28.00 13.12 -2.96
CA SER A 80 -26.58 12.77 -2.82
C SER A 80 -26.25 11.45 -3.55
N TYR A 81 -27.13 10.45 -3.45
CA TYR A 81 -27.01 9.21 -4.22
C TYR A 81 -26.99 9.48 -5.73
N GLU A 82 -27.92 10.30 -6.23
CA GLU A 82 -27.99 10.67 -7.65
C GLU A 82 -26.73 11.42 -8.12
N PHE A 83 -26.15 12.28 -7.27
CA PHE A 83 -24.87 12.92 -7.56
C PHE A 83 -23.74 11.90 -7.73
N TRP A 84 -23.56 11.00 -6.75
CA TRP A 84 -22.49 9.99 -6.81
C TRP A 84 -22.69 8.96 -7.93
N ASP A 85 -23.92 8.59 -8.22
CA ASP A 85 -24.26 7.68 -9.33
C ASP A 85 -23.92 8.30 -10.69
N ASN A 86 -24.26 9.58 -10.89
CA ASN A 86 -23.86 10.31 -12.09
C ASN A 86 -22.34 10.50 -12.18
N LEU A 87 -21.67 10.81 -11.06
CA LEU A 87 -20.20 10.93 -11.03
C LEU A 87 -19.55 9.60 -11.42
N LYS A 88 -20.00 8.49 -10.83
CA LYS A 88 -19.50 7.15 -11.15
C LYS A 88 -19.66 6.80 -12.63
N LYS A 89 -20.82 7.07 -13.21
CA LYS A 89 -21.07 6.90 -14.65
C LYS A 89 -20.09 7.72 -15.48
N ASN A 90 -19.85 8.98 -15.09
CA ASN A 90 -18.99 9.90 -15.81
C ASN A 90 -17.48 9.63 -15.62
N THR A 91 -17.03 8.93 -14.57
CA THR A 91 -15.59 8.76 -14.29
C THR A 91 -15.10 7.32 -14.35
N GLU A 92 -15.96 6.34 -14.04
CA GLU A 92 -15.58 4.92 -13.95
C GLU A 92 -16.20 4.06 -15.06
N GLN A 93 -17.26 4.53 -15.71
CA GLN A 93 -17.97 3.81 -16.80
C GLN A 93 -17.72 4.47 -18.17
N LEU A 94 -16.47 4.85 -18.42
CA LEU A 94 -16.02 5.40 -19.69
C LEU A 94 -15.13 4.39 -20.45
N GLY A 95 -15.35 4.22 -21.76
CA GLY A 95 -14.48 3.43 -22.64
C GLY A 95 -15.18 2.56 -23.69
N SER A 96 -16.50 2.46 -23.71
CA SER A 96 -17.31 1.77 -24.72
C SER A 96 -17.98 2.76 -25.67
N VAL A 97 -18.19 2.35 -26.93
CA VAL A 97 -18.95 3.13 -27.93
C VAL A 97 -20.42 3.35 -27.54
N PHE A 98 -20.91 2.56 -26.56
CA PHE A 98 -22.27 2.62 -26.04
C PHE A 98 -22.36 3.27 -24.66
N ASP A 99 -21.27 3.85 -24.15
CA ASP A 99 -21.33 4.54 -22.87
C ASP A 99 -22.20 5.79 -22.97
N ALA A 100 -22.90 6.07 -21.87
CA ALA A 100 -23.69 7.28 -21.78
C ALA A 100 -22.77 8.49 -21.96
N LEU A 101 -23.20 9.44 -22.80
CA LEU A 101 -22.52 10.74 -22.88
C LEU A 101 -22.48 11.36 -21.48
N PRO A 102 -21.33 11.93 -21.06
CA PRO A 102 -21.21 12.54 -19.75
C PRO A 102 -22.35 13.53 -19.52
N SER A 103 -23.15 13.27 -18.49
CA SER A 103 -24.26 14.15 -18.13
C SER A 103 -23.78 15.25 -17.19
N GLN A 104 -24.47 16.40 -17.23
CA GLN A 104 -24.19 17.47 -16.28
C GLN A 104 -24.44 16.97 -14.86
N LEU A 105 -23.43 17.09 -13.99
CA LEU A 105 -23.55 16.69 -12.60
C LEU A 105 -24.49 17.66 -11.86
N PRO A 106 -25.48 17.15 -11.10
CA PRO A 106 -26.31 18.01 -10.26
C PRO A 106 -25.43 18.67 -9.20
N SER A 107 -25.65 19.96 -8.94
CA SER A 107 -24.90 20.74 -7.94
C SER A 107 -25.86 21.44 -7.00
N ASN A 108 -25.52 21.45 -5.71
CA ASN A 108 -26.19 22.27 -4.70
C ASN A 108 -25.33 23.46 -4.24
N ILE A 109 -24.25 23.75 -4.97
CA ILE A 109 -23.32 24.85 -4.72
C ILE A 109 -23.47 25.86 -5.86
N HIS A 110 -23.43 27.16 -5.54
CA HIS A 110 -23.49 28.25 -6.53
C HIS A 110 -22.44 29.32 -6.24
N CYS A 111 -21.97 29.99 -7.30
CA CYS A 111 -21.10 31.15 -7.17
C CYS A 111 -21.92 32.38 -6.76
N VAL A 112 -21.48 33.08 -5.70
CA VAL A 112 -22.18 34.26 -5.17
C VAL A 112 -21.88 35.54 -5.94
N THR A 113 -20.78 35.57 -6.71
CA THR A 113 -20.36 36.73 -7.51
C THR A 113 -20.81 36.65 -8.96
N ASP A 114 -20.92 35.46 -9.53
CA ASP A 114 -21.41 35.23 -10.89
C ASP A 114 -22.41 34.05 -10.92
N PRO A 115 -23.72 34.32 -10.95
CA PRO A 115 -24.75 33.28 -11.03
C PRO A 115 -24.70 32.42 -12.30
N ASN A 116 -24.01 32.88 -13.36
CA ASN A 116 -23.88 32.12 -14.61
C ASN A 116 -22.65 31.21 -14.63
N GLU A 117 -21.77 31.32 -13.63
CA GLU A 117 -20.60 30.47 -13.51
C GLU A 117 -21.01 29.05 -13.05
N PRO A 118 -20.79 28.01 -13.87
CA PRO A 118 -21.13 26.65 -13.49
C PRO A 118 -20.17 26.14 -12.41
N VAL A 119 -20.72 25.69 -11.28
CA VAL A 119 -19.94 25.10 -10.18
C VAL A 119 -20.22 23.60 -10.08
N ILE A 120 -19.15 22.81 -10.04
CA ILE A 120 -19.22 21.36 -9.87
C ILE A 120 -18.97 21.02 -8.40
N GLY A 121 -19.93 20.37 -7.77
CA GLY A 121 -19.78 19.84 -6.43
C GLY A 121 -21.12 19.60 -5.75
N TYR A 122 -21.11 18.75 -4.72
CA TYR A 122 -22.27 18.47 -3.91
C TYR A 122 -21.86 18.42 -2.45
N VAL A 123 -22.55 19.18 -1.60
CA VAL A 123 -22.36 19.16 -0.15
C VAL A 123 -23.49 18.36 0.47
N ASP A 124 -23.14 17.35 1.26
CA ASP A 124 -24.10 16.51 1.97
C ASP A 124 -23.74 16.41 3.46
N VAL A 125 -24.76 16.18 4.29
CA VAL A 125 -24.60 15.93 5.73
C VAL A 125 -25.18 14.57 6.03
N SER A 126 -24.31 13.62 6.39
CA SER A 126 -24.69 12.23 6.60
C SER A 126 -24.15 11.67 7.91
N THR A 127 -24.85 10.65 8.42
CA THR A 127 -24.32 9.80 9.49
C THR A 127 -23.27 8.86 8.93
N VAL A 128 -22.16 8.71 9.64
CA VAL A 128 -21.04 7.85 9.22
C VAL A 128 -20.84 6.70 10.19
N SER A 129 -20.88 5.49 9.67
CA SER A 129 -20.49 4.27 10.39
C SER A 129 -19.07 3.89 10.00
N VAL A 130 -18.22 3.59 10.99
CA VAL A 130 -16.80 3.26 10.75
C VAL A 130 -16.49 1.89 11.34
N LEU A 131 -15.88 1.03 10.53
CA LEU A 131 -15.41 -0.28 10.95
C LEU A 131 -13.96 -0.47 10.47
N ARG A 132 -13.07 -0.82 11.41
CA ARG A 132 -11.73 -1.29 11.07
C ARG A 132 -11.65 -2.80 11.24
N LYS A 133 -11.21 -3.49 10.19
CA LYS A 133 -10.96 -4.93 10.21
C LYS A 133 -9.47 -5.18 9.95
N PHE A 134 -8.92 -6.11 10.70
CA PHE A 134 -7.61 -6.70 10.47
C PHE A 134 -7.79 -8.08 9.85
N ILE A 135 -6.91 -8.41 8.93
CA ILE A 135 -6.81 -9.71 8.29
C ILE A 135 -5.38 -10.18 8.48
N ASP A 136 -5.23 -11.25 9.24
CA ASP A 136 -3.94 -11.90 9.52
C ASP A 136 -3.61 -12.91 8.43
N GLU A 137 -2.32 -13.20 8.24
CA GLU A 137 -1.85 -14.20 7.26
C GLU A 137 -2.55 -15.56 7.46
N SER A 138 -2.83 -15.95 8.71
CA SER A 138 -3.53 -17.19 9.04
C SER A 138 -5.00 -17.24 8.60
N GLU A 139 -5.62 -16.09 8.30
CA GLU A 139 -6.99 -16.01 7.79
C GLU A 139 -7.06 -16.17 6.25
N LEU A 140 -5.93 -16.21 5.56
CA LEU A 140 -5.86 -16.21 4.11
C LEU A 140 -5.69 -17.62 3.53
N PRO A 141 -6.51 -18.02 2.54
CA PRO A 141 -6.34 -19.30 1.85
C PRO A 141 -5.17 -19.23 0.87
N ASN A 142 -4.18 -20.12 1.02
CA ASN A 142 -3.08 -20.36 0.07
C ASN A 142 -2.56 -19.09 -0.64
N TYR A 143 -1.97 -18.16 0.10
CA TYR A 143 -1.41 -16.95 -0.48
C TYR A 143 0.11 -17.11 -0.68
N GLN A 144 0.62 -16.53 -1.77
CA GLN A 144 2.06 -16.44 -2.03
C GLN A 144 2.34 -15.04 -2.56
N THR A 145 2.90 -14.17 -1.71
CA THR A 145 3.25 -12.81 -2.14
C THR A 145 4.26 -12.84 -3.27
N ILE A 146 3.87 -12.30 -4.42
CA ILE A 146 4.75 -12.04 -5.56
C ILE A 146 4.98 -10.53 -5.59
N TYR A 147 6.20 -10.14 -5.28
CA TYR A 147 6.58 -8.74 -5.32
C TYR A 147 6.64 -8.29 -6.79
N PRO A 148 6.16 -7.08 -7.13
CA PRO A 148 6.16 -6.58 -8.51
C PRO A 148 7.57 -6.25 -9.04
N TYR A 149 8.61 -6.58 -8.29
CA TYR A 149 10.01 -6.37 -8.61
C TYR A 149 10.81 -7.61 -8.22
N GLU A 150 11.86 -7.89 -8.99
CA GLU A 150 12.71 -9.05 -8.76
C GLU A 150 13.65 -8.83 -7.58
N CYS A 151 13.39 -9.54 -6.48
CA CYS A 151 14.29 -9.60 -5.34
C CYS A 151 15.22 -10.79 -5.47
N THR A 152 16.42 -10.53 -5.94
CA THR A 152 17.52 -11.51 -5.90
C THR A 152 18.42 -11.21 -4.71
N GLU A 153 18.78 -12.27 -3.98
CA GLU A 153 19.86 -12.22 -3.01
C GLU A 153 21.17 -12.57 -3.73
N GLY A 154 22.19 -11.76 -3.50
CA GLY A 154 23.56 -12.04 -3.93
C GLY A 154 24.49 -12.10 -2.74
N GLU A 155 25.68 -12.64 -2.94
CA GLU A 155 26.75 -12.65 -1.94
C GLU A 155 27.84 -11.68 -2.37
N VAL A 156 28.47 -11.03 -1.39
CA VAL A 156 29.64 -10.17 -1.60
C VAL A 156 30.66 -10.44 -0.50
N PHE A 157 31.93 -10.57 -0.87
CA PHE A 157 33.01 -10.91 0.06
C PHE A 157 34.05 -9.78 0.18
N TYR A 158 34.68 -9.66 1.36
CA TYR A 158 35.79 -8.72 1.56
C TYR A 158 37.02 -9.07 0.71
N ASN A 159 37.18 -10.34 0.34
CA ASN A 159 38.21 -10.79 -0.58
C ASN A 159 37.67 -11.95 -1.43
N ASN A 160 37.23 -11.63 -2.65
CA ASN A 160 36.96 -12.61 -3.69
C ASN A 160 38.03 -12.49 -4.77
N LYS A 161 38.99 -13.42 -4.82
CA LYS A 161 40.09 -13.44 -5.80
C LYS A 161 40.87 -12.11 -5.85
N GLY A 162 41.09 -11.47 -4.70
CA GLY A 162 41.82 -10.20 -4.58
C GLY A 162 40.98 -8.95 -4.76
N GLN A 163 39.66 -9.06 -4.91
CA GLN A 163 38.74 -7.93 -4.99
C GLN A 163 37.90 -7.79 -3.72
N ASP A 164 37.72 -6.55 -3.25
CA ASP A 164 36.79 -6.20 -2.17
C ASP A 164 35.41 -5.87 -2.75
N GLU A 165 34.54 -6.88 -2.77
CA GLU A 165 33.17 -6.73 -3.25
C GLU A 165 32.29 -5.98 -2.26
N VAL A 166 32.61 -6.03 -0.96
CA VAL A 166 31.89 -5.29 0.08
C VAL A 166 32.05 -3.78 -0.13
N ALA A 167 33.27 -3.32 -0.37
CA ALA A 167 33.53 -1.91 -0.66
C ALA A 167 32.82 -1.45 -1.94
N SER A 168 33.00 -2.21 -3.03
CA SER A 168 32.47 -1.83 -4.34
C SER A 168 30.95 -1.89 -4.45
N ASN A 169 30.27 -2.77 -3.69
CA ASN A 169 28.82 -2.96 -3.77
C ASN A 169 28.03 -2.34 -2.61
N LEU A 170 28.50 -2.52 -1.37
CA LEU A 170 27.75 -2.13 -0.17
C LEU A 170 28.14 -0.74 0.31
N LEU A 171 29.44 -0.46 0.41
CA LEU A 171 29.92 0.85 0.90
C LEU A 171 29.66 1.96 -0.12
N ASN A 172 29.70 1.64 -1.41
CA ASN A 172 29.29 2.55 -2.49
C ASN A 172 27.76 2.71 -2.62
N GLY A 173 26.96 2.00 -1.82
CA GLY A 173 25.50 2.15 -1.79
C GLY A 173 24.75 1.56 -2.99
N ILE A 174 25.38 0.66 -3.76
CA ILE A 174 24.73 -0.01 -4.91
C ILE A 174 23.66 -1.00 -4.40
N TYR A 175 23.98 -1.72 -3.32
CA TYR A 175 23.11 -2.71 -2.70
C TYR A 175 23.03 -2.52 -1.18
N ILE A 176 21.98 -3.10 -0.59
CA ILE A 176 21.77 -3.10 0.85
C ILE A 176 22.26 -4.43 1.44
N PRO A 177 23.08 -4.43 2.51
CA PRO A 177 23.46 -5.64 3.21
C PRO A 177 22.30 -6.20 4.04
N ILE A 178 22.22 -7.54 4.08
CA ILE A 178 21.14 -8.26 4.75
C ILE A 178 21.67 -8.94 6.01
N LYS A 179 22.52 -9.95 5.82
CA LYS A 179 23.11 -10.79 6.88
C LYS A 179 24.58 -11.06 6.61
N PRO A 180 25.40 -11.23 7.65
CA PRO A 180 26.81 -11.58 7.52
C PRO A 180 26.97 -13.03 7.05
N ILE A 181 28.02 -13.27 6.28
CA ILE A 181 28.50 -14.59 5.89
C ILE A 181 29.73 -14.88 6.75
N TYR A 182 29.64 -15.88 7.61
CA TYR A 182 30.71 -16.26 8.53
C TYR A 182 31.60 -17.35 7.94
N LEU A 183 32.88 -17.32 8.33
CA LEU A 183 33.75 -18.48 8.18
C LEU A 183 33.20 -19.63 9.04
N PRO A 184 33.13 -20.87 8.53
CA PRO A 184 32.61 -21.99 9.31
C PRO A 184 33.27 -22.12 10.67
N MET A 185 32.45 -22.26 11.72
CA MET A 185 32.88 -22.43 13.12
C MET A 185 33.73 -21.26 13.68
N SER A 186 33.54 -20.04 13.16
CA SER A 186 34.26 -18.85 13.60
C SER A 186 33.34 -17.61 13.55
N ASP A 187 33.63 -16.61 14.39
CA ASP A 187 32.97 -15.30 14.37
C ASP A 187 33.57 -14.34 13.33
N ILE A 188 34.46 -14.84 12.47
CA ILE A 188 35.06 -14.06 11.38
C ILE A 188 34.05 -13.89 10.25
N ILE A 189 33.70 -12.64 9.94
CA ILE A 189 32.85 -12.27 8.80
C ILE A 189 33.69 -12.28 7.51
N LEU A 190 33.32 -13.13 6.55
CA LEU A 190 33.92 -13.20 5.21
C LEU A 190 33.27 -12.21 4.24
N GLY A 191 32.01 -11.84 4.48
CA GLY A 191 31.21 -11.04 3.58
C GLY A 191 29.79 -10.86 4.08
N PHE A 192 28.90 -10.45 3.19
CA PHE A 192 27.48 -10.26 3.48
C PHE A 192 26.63 -10.76 2.31
N THR A 193 25.42 -11.21 2.60
CA THR A 193 24.41 -11.27 1.55
C THR A 193 23.84 -9.88 1.31
N ARG A 194 23.39 -9.63 0.10
CA ARG A 194 22.94 -8.32 -0.39
C ARG A 194 21.65 -8.42 -1.20
N THR A 195 20.90 -7.34 -1.23
CA THR A 195 19.77 -7.18 -2.15
C THR A 195 19.63 -5.73 -2.62
N SER A 196 18.75 -5.48 -3.57
CA SER A 196 18.45 -4.12 -4.06
C SER A 196 17.72 -3.31 -3.00
N ALA A 197 17.82 -1.98 -3.07
CA ALA A 197 17.17 -1.09 -2.11
C ALA A 197 15.65 -1.31 -2.03
N ILE A 198 14.99 -1.52 -3.18
CA ILE A 198 13.54 -1.77 -3.24
C ILE A 198 13.09 -3.03 -2.48
N CYS A 199 13.99 -4.02 -2.31
CA CYS A 199 13.72 -5.26 -1.61
C CYS A 199 14.11 -5.24 -0.13
N GLY A 200 15.20 -4.54 0.21
CA GLY A 200 15.74 -4.49 1.57
C GLY A 200 15.29 -3.28 2.39
N ASP A 201 14.71 -2.25 1.74
CA ASP A 201 14.28 -1.01 2.38
C ASP A 201 12.81 -0.71 2.04
N CYS A 202 11.93 -1.07 2.98
CA CYS A 202 10.50 -0.80 2.87
C CYS A 202 10.13 0.68 3.04
N THR A 203 11.06 1.55 3.49
CA THR A 203 10.79 2.98 3.67
C THR A 203 10.54 3.72 2.35
N ILE A 204 10.97 3.12 1.25
CA ILE A 204 10.67 3.58 -0.12
C ILE A 204 9.15 3.57 -0.39
N ARG A 205 8.40 2.70 0.32
CA ARG A 205 6.99 2.39 0.02
C ARG A 205 6.07 2.47 1.25
N GLY A 206 6.64 2.67 2.43
CA GLY A 206 5.92 2.73 3.69
C GLY A 206 6.69 3.53 4.74
N LYS A 207 6.17 3.52 5.97
CA LYS A 207 6.81 4.20 7.11
C LYS A 207 7.10 3.20 8.21
N VAL A 208 8.25 3.32 8.87
CA VAL A 208 8.62 2.50 10.04
C VAL A 208 7.75 2.79 11.26
N GLN A 209 7.18 3.99 11.33
CA GLN A 209 6.32 4.41 12.43
C GLN A 209 5.00 3.63 12.38
N GLN A 210 4.79 2.80 13.40
CA GLN A 210 3.53 2.07 13.56
C GLN A 210 2.35 3.04 13.72
N PRO A 211 1.29 2.89 12.90
CA PRO A 211 0.06 3.64 13.07
C PRO A 211 -0.60 3.36 14.44
N SER A 212 -1.20 4.36 15.07
CA SER A 212 -1.83 4.23 16.39
C SER A 212 -2.98 3.22 16.45
N PHE A 213 -3.63 2.96 15.31
CA PHE A 213 -4.70 1.97 15.21
C PHE A 213 -4.18 0.53 15.08
N TRP A 214 -2.89 0.34 14.76
CA TRP A 214 -2.30 -0.97 14.51
C TRP A 214 -2.08 -1.72 15.82
N LYS A 215 -2.70 -2.89 15.95
CA LYS A 215 -2.70 -3.76 17.14
C LYS A 215 -2.51 -5.18 16.71
#